data_AF-A0A1B2HGD6-F1
#
_entry.id   AF-A0A1B2HGD6-F1
#
_cell.length_a   1.000
_cell.length_b   1.000
_cell.length_c   1.000
_cell.angle_alpha   90.00
_cell.angle_beta   90.00
_cell.angle_gamma   90.00
#
_symmetry.space_group_name_H-M   'P 1'
#
loop_
_entity.id
_entity.type
_entity.pdbx_description
1 polymer ?
#
loop_
_entity_poly.entity_id
_entity_poly.type
_entity_poly.pdbx_seq_one_letter_code
_entity_poly.pdbx_strand_id
1 'polypeptide(L)'
;MDQRCGDQAWPYAQRKEPQHHEPLTRQDLQRPSQRHAPAALHQNGSHQNGQQNGHQNGAHQNGAAQRPDLTHPETVRIAPVQRPPQHQPKRAEEPKELPGHDEELEDRLTEAKPKTKTHTDTEPDTEPETDQPKKTRKPLAIALAVLVVAALTGATIFAVNEFSGQAAVETKPPAAPVDVQPLVKPASAQGTAPTPQGVQRALAGPAGSGALGTLTGSVVDPATGTVLWQQGDTNPATPASSLKVLTAAAALLELDKTAQLSTKVVRGAEPGTVVIIGGGDPTISATPGSSVYPGAAQLDDLVNQVRQQGPVTKVLYDLGRYAGEQMGPQWETVDIAGGSVAPIVPFMVDGGRLDPRKVEVARTPNPAQQAADAFAARLGATAAPGVAPPGAQTIAEVKSASIEQLVDNMMQISDNVLTEAVARELAIKTGNEPSFAGGVKAVRETLTKHGFDLSGASFVDGSGLSATNKIPAKLLTDVLMAAAKPALDDRTAKLRPLLTSLPVAGGSGTLAGRYGGVAAQGKGWVRAKTGTLTGVNALAGVVVDEDGRVLVFAFMSASPGNPETEVRPALDVLATALRGCGCS
;
A
#
# COMPACT_ATOMS: atom_id res chain seq x y z
N MET A 1 -37.72 -8.22 -52.75
CA MET A 1 -36.83 -7.05 -52.62
C MET A 1 -37.15 -6.38 -51.29
N ASP A 2 -36.57 -6.88 -50.18
CA ASP A 2 -35.24 -6.53 -49.58
C ASP A 2 -35.32 -5.21 -48.79
N GLN A 3 -34.80 -5.01 -47.57
CA GLN A 3 -34.02 -5.74 -46.55
C GLN A 3 -34.13 -4.88 -45.25
N ARG A 4 -34.52 -5.34 -44.06
CA ARG A 4 -33.78 -6.03 -42.96
C ARG A 4 -32.47 -5.41 -42.44
N CYS A 5 -32.50 -4.96 -41.17
CA CYS A 5 -31.49 -5.09 -40.09
C CYS A 5 -32.27 -4.92 -38.75
N GLY A 6 -32.19 -5.72 -37.69
CA GLY A 6 -31.40 -6.92 -37.40
C GLY A 6 -30.60 -6.79 -36.09
N ASP A 7 -31.28 -6.71 -34.95
CA ASP A 7 -30.70 -6.74 -33.59
C ASP A 7 -30.10 -8.11 -33.25
N GLN A 8 -28.95 -8.13 -32.55
CA GLN A 8 -28.44 -9.31 -31.85
C GLN A 8 -27.95 -8.97 -30.45
N ALA A 9 -28.58 -9.60 -29.47
CA ALA A 9 -28.18 -9.76 -28.08
C ALA A 9 -27.83 -11.24 -27.81
N TRP A 10 -26.94 -11.52 -26.86
CA TRP A 10 -26.71 -12.84 -26.20
C TRP A 10 -26.01 -12.59 -24.83
N PRO A 11 -26.08 -13.49 -23.83
CA PRO A 11 -27.24 -13.72 -22.95
C PRO A 11 -26.85 -13.82 -21.45
N TYR A 12 -27.83 -13.58 -20.58
CA TYR A 12 -27.75 -13.91 -19.15
C TYR A 12 -28.12 -15.39 -18.92
N ALA A 13 -27.28 -16.11 -18.19
CA ALA A 13 -27.55 -17.49 -17.78
C ALA A 13 -28.42 -17.52 -16.51
N GLN A 14 -29.59 -18.14 -16.62
CA GLN A 14 -30.50 -18.45 -15.52
C GLN A 14 -29.92 -19.57 -14.63
N ARG A 15 -30.03 -19.44 -13.31
CA ARG A 15 -29.93 -20.58 -12.37
C ARG A 15 -31.10 -20.59 -11.40
N LYS A 16 -31.50 -21.83 -11.11
CA LYS A 16 -32.75 -22.34 -10.52
C LYS A 16 -32.91 -22.01 -9.03
N GLU A 17 -34.17 -21.80 -8.63
CA GLU A 17 -34.66 -21.84 -7.24
C GLU A 17 -34.46 -23.22 -6.59
N PRO A 18 -34.40 -23.24 -5.25
CA PRO A 18 -35.07 -24.28 -4.49
C PRO A 18 -36.03 -23.74 -3.41
N GLN A 19 -37.28 -24.15 -3.58
CA GLN A 19 -38.32 -24.56 -2.65
C GLN A 19 -38.23 -24.25 -1.14
N HIS A 20 -39.36 -23.71 -0.68
CA HIS A 20 -39.96 -23.61 0.65
C HIS A 20 -39.49 -24.56 1.76
N HIS A 21 -39.21 -23.97 2.94
CA HIS A 21 -39.53 -24.56 4.24
C HIS A 21 -40.16 -23.50 5.16
N GLU A 22 -41.25 -23.89 5.82
CA GLU A 22 -42.10 -23.12 6.74
C GLU A 22 -41.41 -22.71 8.06
N PRO A 23 -41.98 -21.71 8.79
CA PRO A 23 -41.39 -21.18 10.01
C PRO A 23 -41.83 -21.95 11.27
N LEU A 24 -40.90 -22.22 12.18
CA LEU A 24 -41.22 -22.69 13.53
C LEU A 24 -41.32 -21.50 14.50
N THR A 25 -42.45 -21.48 15.20
CA THR A 25 -42.93 -20.49 16.17
C THR A 25 -42.27 -20.61 17.55
N ARG A 26 -42.34 -19.50 18.30
CA ARG A 26 -41.99 -19.36 19.73
C ARG A 26 -43.07 -19.95 20.65
N GLN A 27 -42.67 -20.18 21.92
CA GLN A 27 -43.42 -20.56 23.15
C GLN A 27 -43.45 -22.07 23.42
N ASP A 28 -43.17 -22.61 24.61
CA ASP A 28 -42.86 -22.08 25.94
C ASP A 28 -42.07 -23.19 26.68
N LEU A 29 -41.24 -22.85 27.67
CA LEU A 29 -41.23 -23.52 28.97
C LEU A 29 -40.35 -22.73 29.95
N GLN A 30 -41.02 -22.21 30.98
CA GLN A 30 -40.48 -21.46 32.10
C GLN A 30 -39.86 -22.40 33.15
N ARG A 31 -39.03 -21.78 34.02
CA ARG A 31 -38.77 -22.05 35.47
C ARG A 31 -37.44 -22.72 35.89
N PRO A 32 -36.95 -22.40 37.11
CA PRO A 32 -35.64 -21.75 37.29
C PRO A 32 -34.66 -22.51 38.21
N SER A 33 -33.39 -22.10 38.21
CA SER A 33 -32.43 -22.35 39.29
C SER A 33 -31.65 -21.05 39.56
N GLN A 34 -31.92 -20.36 40.68
CA GLN A 34 -31.29 -20.53 42.00
C GLN A 34 -29.82 -20.07 42.03
N ARG A 35 -29.69 -18.81 42.49
CA ARG A 35 -28.63 -18.14 43.26
C ARG A 35 -27.37 -18.98 43.58
N HIS A 36 -26.18 -18.40 43.35
CA HIS A 36 -25.15 -18.20 44.39
C HIS A 36 -24.04 -17.23 43.94
N ALA A 37 -23.97 -16.09 44.63
CA ALA A 37 -22.80 -15.32 45.03
C ALA A 37 -23.21 -14.62 46.35
N PRO A 38 -22.33 -14.17 47.26
CA PRO A 38 -20.91 -13.86 47.07
C PRO A 38 -19.97 -14.34 48.20
N ALA A 39 -18.67 -14.19 48.02
CA ALA A 39 -17.74 -14.06 49.14
C ALA A 39 -16.69 -12.99 48.83
N ALA A 40 -16.80 -11.87 49.55
CA ALA A 40 -15.77 -10.87 49.73
C ALA A 40 -14.86 -11.31 50.89
N LEU A 41 -13.56 -11.02 50.79
CA LEU A 41 -12.67 -10.98 51.95
C LEU A 41 -11.76 -9.77 51.88
N HIS A 42 -11.45 -9.30 53.08
CA HIS A 42 -11.08 -7.96 53.50
C HIS A 42 -9.63 -7.53 53.26
N GLN A 43 -9.48 -6.21 53.38
CA GLN A 43 -8.31 -5.34 53.45
C GLN A 43 -7.22 -5.72 54.48
N ASN A 44 -5.98 -5.32 54.17
CA ASN A 44 -5.04 -4.48 54.97
C ASN A 44 -3.72 -4.42 54.16
N GLY A 45 -3.02 -3.31 53.93
CA GLY A 45 -2.87 -2.07 54.68
C GLY A 45 -1.44 -2.01 55.23
N SER A 46 -0.54 -1.19 54.65
CA SER A 46 0.46 -0.38 55.38
C SER A 46 1.46 0.32 54.45
N HIS A 47 1.51 1.64 54.62
CA HIS A 47 2.64 2.52 54.32
C HIS A 47 3.86 2.14 55.16
N GLN A 48 5.07 2.35 54.64
CA GLN A 48 6.16 2.94 55.44
C GLN A 48 7.21 3.63 54.56
N ASN A 49 7.36 4.93 54.83
CA ASN A 49 8.51 5.77 54.49
C ASN A 49 9.73 5.33 55.31
N GLY A 50 10.91 5.39 54.71
CA GLY A 50 12.20 5.29 55.40
C GLY A 50 13.26 6.13 54.68
N GLN A 51 13.58 7.28 55.27
CA GLN A 51 14.61 8.22 54.84
C GLN A 51 16.04 7.73 55.18
N GLN A 52 16.96 8.13 54.29
CA GLN A 52 18.32 8.69 54.51
C GLN A 52 19.40 7.89 55.27
N ASN A 53 20.52 7.67 54.57
CA ASN A 53 21.86 8.25 54.81
C ASN A 53 22.72 7.80 53.61
N GLY A 54 23.46 8.60 52.85
CA GLY A 54 24.13 9.87 53.10
C GLY A 54 25.60 9.63 52.74
N HIS A 55 26.16 10.33 51.74
CA HIS A 55 27.61 10.59 51.62
C HIS A 55 27.86 11.86 50.80
N GLN A 56 28.71 12.70 51.37
CA GLN A 56 29.10 14.04 50.97
C GLN A 56 30.21 14.01 49.90
N ASN A 57 30.26 15.00 48.99
CA ASN A 57 31.17 16.17 49.09
C ASN A 57 31.36 16.91 47.75
N GLY A 58 31.12 18.23 47.82
CA GLY A 58 31.91 19.32 47.23
C GLY A 58 31.70 19.66 45.75
N ALA A 59 31.82 20.91 45.27
CA ALA A 59 31.62 22.27 45.77
C ALA A 59 31.87 23.20 44.55
N HIS A 60 31.15 24.34 44.46
CA HIS A 60 31.43 25.54 43.64
C HIS A 60 31.21 25.43 42.10
N GLN A 61 30.66 26.40 41.34
CA GLN A 61 30.51 27.85 41.49
C GLN A 61 29.19 28.37 40.85
N ASN A 62 28.73 29.53 41.34
CA ASN A 62 27.61 30.31 40.81
C ASN A 62 27.97 31.04 39.51
N GLY A 63 27.05 31.03 38.54
CA GLY A 63 26.96 31.97 37.43
C GLY A 63 25.50 32.27 37.13
N ALA A 64 25.08 33.51 37.34
CA ALA A 64 23.71 33.97 37.18
C ALA A 64 23.23 33.85 35.72
N ALA A 65 22.04 33.26 35.51
CA ALA A 65 21.36 33.26 34.22
C ALA A 65 20.09 34.14 34.31
N GLN A 66 20.07 35.20 33.50
CA GLN A 66 18.92 36.05 33.23
C GLN A 66 17.78 35.22 32.61
N ARG A 67 16.54 35.54 32.98
CA ARG A 67 15.31 34.96 32.40
C ARG A 67 15.21 35.36 30.91
N PRO A 68 14.94 34.44 29.97
CA PRO A 68 14.64 34.82 28.60
C PRO A 68 13.23 35.38 28.49
N ASP A 69 13.13 36.52 27.81
CA ASP A 69 11.92 37.19 27.36
C ASP A 69 11.17 36.29 26.33
N LEU A 70 9.86 36.10 26.53
CA LEU A 70 9.01 35.15 25.79
C LEU A 70 8.24 35.80 24.62
N THR A 71 8.73 36.89 24.05
CA THR A 71 7.95 37.69 23.08
C THR A 71 8.25 37.46 21.59
N HIS A 72 9.20 36.60 21.20
CA HIS A 72 9.43 36.26 19.79
C HIS A 72 9.82 34.79 19.56
N PRO A 73 9.14 34.03 18.67
CA PRO A 73 9.61 32.69 18.31
C PRO A 73 10.82 32.80 17.37
N GLU A 74 11.98 32.31 17.81
CA GLU A 74 13.17 32.16 16.98
C GLU A 74 12.91 31.20 15.82
N THR A 75 13.23 31.65 14.61
CA THR A 75 13.26 30.79 13.41
C THR A 75 14.54 29.98 13.42
N VAL A 76 14.42 28.65 13.60
CA VAL A 76 15.58 27.75 13.49
C VAL A 76 15.96 27.60 12.01
N ARG A 77 17.11 28.16 11.62
CA ARG A 77 17.73 27.90 10.31
C ARG A 77 18.50 26.58 10.37
N ILE A 78 18.11 25.60 9.55
CA ILE A 78 18.90 24.39 9.34
C ILE A 78 19.91 24.69 8.23
N ALA A 79 21.20 24.61 8.53
CA ALA A 79 22.27 24.77 7.53
C ALA A 79 22.24 23.61 6.52
N PRO A 80 22.50 23.87 5.21
CA PRO A 80 22.51 22.81 4.22
C PRO A 80 23.68 21.85 4.44
N VAL A 81 23.39 20.55 4.37
CA VAL A 81 24.38 19.47 4.44
C VAL A 81 25.24 19.50 3.17
N GLN A 82 26.54 19.75 3.30
CA GLN A 82 27.49 19.61 2.19
C GLN A 82 27.63 18.14 1.80
N ARG A 83 27.33 17.81 0.54
CA ARG A 83 27.57 16.47 -0.01
C ARG A 83 29.06 16.32 -0.41
N PRO A 84 29.68 15.15 -0.18
CA PRO A 84 31.01 14.85 -0.72
C PRO A 84 30.99 14.84 -2.26
N PRO A 85 32.11 15.16 -2.93
CA PRO A 85 32.17 15.19 -4.39
C PRO A 85 31.98 13.80 -4.99
N GLN A 86 31.05 13.67 -5.93
CA GLN A 86 30.84 12.45 -6.70
C GLN A 86 32.01 12.23 -7.67
N HIS A 87 32.66 11.08 -7.58
CA HIS A 87 33.60 10.62 -8.61
C HIS A 87 32.86 10.34 -9.92
N GLN A 88 33.27 11.02 -10.99
CA GLN A 88 32.85 10.70 -12.36
C GLN A 88 33.48 9.37 -12.79
N PRO A 89 32.71 8.39 -13.29
CA PRO A 89 33.29 7.19 -13.89
C PRO A 89 34.00 7.55 -15.20
N LYS A 90 35.27 7.09 -15.33
CA LYS A 90 36.06 7.24 -16.55
C LYS A 90 35.37 6.52 -17.71
N ARG A 91 35.33 7.19 -18.86
CA ARG A 91 34.89 6.69 -20.18
C ARG A 91 35.62 5.39 -20.51
N ALA A 92 34.87 4.32 -20.76
CA ALA A 92 35.43 3.06 -21.23
C ALA A 92 35.97 3.22 -22.67
N GLU A 93 37.19 2.75 -22.91
CA GLU A 93 37.83 2.68 -24.22
C GLU A 93 37.18 1.59 -25.10
N GLU A 94 37.09 1.87 -26.40
CA GLU A 94 36.61 0.93 -27.43
C GLU A 94 37.57 -0.27 -27.59
N PRO A 95 37.06 -1.52 -27.71
CA PRO A 95 37.91 -2.67 -28.01
C PRO A 95 38.32 -2.71 -29.49
N LYS A 96 39.61 -2.95 -29.73
CA LYS A 96 40.21 -3.25 -31.03
C LYS A 96 39.73 -4.59 -31.59
N GLU A 97 39.38 -4.61 -32.87
CA GLU A 97 39.18 -5.82 -33.69
C GLU A 97 40.49 -6.61 -33.87
N LEU A 98 40.40 -7.94 -33.86
CA LEU A 98 41.25 -8.90 -34.59
C LEU A 98 40.46 -10.24 -34.77
N PRO A 99 40.82 -11.10 -35.74
CA PRO A 99 39.87 -11.68 -36.70
C PRO A 99 39.47 -13.16 -36.47
N GLY A 100 38.55 -13.62 -37.32
CA GLY A 100 37.71 -14.83 -37.20
C GLY A 100 38.39 -16.21 -37.21
N HIS A 101 37.56 -17.21 -36.91
CA HIS A 101 37.53 -18.50 -37.61
C HIS A 101 36.18 -19.23 -37.39
N ASP A 102 35.52 -19.47 -38.53
CA ASP A 102 34.68 -20.57 -39.04
C ASP A 102 33.96 -21.60 -38.15
N GLU A 103 32.70 -21.82 -38.58
CA GLU A 103 31.94 -23.08 -38.77
C GLU A 103 32.06 -24.22 -37.75
N GLU A 104 30.93 -24.62 -37.16
CA GLU A 104 30.11 -25.78 -37.58
C GLU A 104 29.05 -26.11 -36.51
N LEU A 105 27.99 -26.83 -36.91
CA LEU A 105 26.91 -27.46 -36.13
C LEU A 105 25.73 -26.59 -35.68
N GLU A 106 24.49 -27.01 -35.82
CA GLU A 106 23.83 -27.97 -36.71
C GLU A 106 22.33 -27.74 -36.46
N ASP A 107 21.55 -28.17 -37.44
CA ASP A 107 20.10 -28.28 -37.43
C ASP A 107 19.54 -28.94 -36.14
N ARG A 108 18.31 -28.58 -35.76
CA ARG A 108 17.21 -29.47 -35.30
C ARG A 108 16.11 -28.74 -34.52
N LEU A 109 14.90 -28.76 -35.13
CA LEU A 109 13.60 -29.20 -34.56
C LEU A 109 13.04 -28.37 -33.37
N THR A 110 11.76 -27.98 -33.26
CA THR A 110 10.50 -28.50 -33.81
C THR A 110 9.36 -27.51 -33.51
N GLU A 111 8.27 -27.69 -34.25
CA GLU A 111 7.07 -26.86 -34.40
C GLU A 111 6.14 -26.72 -33.18
N ALA A 112 5.34 -25.64 -33.15
CA ALA A 112 3.86 -25.73 -33.12
C ALA A 112 3.18 -24.34 -33.28
N LYS A 113 2.39 -24.16 -34.33
CA LYS A 113 1.30 -23.16 -34.45
C LYS A 113 0.08 -23.80 -35.11
N PRO A 114 -1.16 -23.51 -34.68
CA PRO A 114 -2.35 -24.05 -35.33
C PRO A 114 -2.95 -23.11 -36.41
N LYS A 115 -3.06 -23.70 -37.60
CA LYS A 115 -4.05 -23.63 -38.70
C LYS A 115 -5.13 -22.53 -38.73
N THR A 116 -5.28 -21.96 -39.93
CA THR A 116 -6.59 -21.58 -40.53
C THR A 116 -6.68 -22.21 -41.93
N LYS A 117 -7.87 -22.70 -42.30
CA LYS A 117 -8.19 -23.44 -43.54
C LYS A 117 -8.62 -22.51 -44.67
N THR A 118 -8.30 -22.87 -45.92
CA THR A 118 -9.23 -22.98 -47.08
C THR A 118 -8.47 -23.60 -48.27
N HIS A 119 -8.88 -24.80 -48.74
CA HIS A 119 -9.40 -25.15 -50.09
C HIS A 119 -8.47 -24.71 -51.25
N THR A 120 -8.06 -25.56 -52.21
CA THR A 120 -8.77 -26.62 -52.95
C THR A 120 -7.78 -27.49 -53.75
N ASP A 121 -8.06 -28.80 -53.79
CA ASP A 121 -7.91 -29.85 -54.81
C ASP A 121 -6.83 -29.85 -55.93
N THR A 122 -6.30 -31.07 -56.08
CA THR A 122 -5.86 -31.83 -57.29
C THR A 122 -4.37 -31.85 -57.68
N GLU A 123 -3.77 -32.99 -57.33
CA GLU A 123 -2.60 -33.72 -57.89
C GLU A 123 -2.71 -34.01 -59.42
N PRO A 124 -1.75 -34.69 -60.08
CA PRO A 124 -0.39 -35.10 -59.70
C PRO A 124 0.67 -34.95 -60.84
N ASP A 125 1.85 -35.52 -60.61
CA ASP A 125 2.71 -36.26 -61.55
C ASP A 125 4.12 -35.73 -61.87
N THR A 126 5.08 -36.37 -61.19
CA THR A 126 6.16 -37.22 -61.75
C THR A 126 7.29 -36.58 -62.58
N GLU A 127 8.46 -36.44 -61.91
CA GLU A 127 9.85 -36.85 -62.27
C GLU A 127 10.30 -37.06 -63.74
N PRO A 128 11.63 -37.10 -64.04
CA PRO A 128 12.76 -36.32 -63.55
C PRO A 128 13.77 -35.94 -64.70
N GLU A 129 14.96 -35.49 -64.30
CA GLU A 129 16.27 -35.62 -64.98
C GLU A 129 16.88 -34.52 -65.89
N THR A 130 18.10 -34.13 -65.46
CA THR A 130 19.32 -33.83 -66.24
C THR A 130 19.58 -32.43 -66.83
N ASP A 131 20.26 -31.62 -66.01
CA ASP A 131 21.64 -31.12 -66.13
C ASP A 131 22.17 -30.38 -67.41
N GLN A 132 22.80 -29.23 -67.13
CA GLN A 132 23.84 -28.47 -67.87
C GLN A 132 23.46 -27.28 -68.79
N PRO A 133 24.36 -26.28 -69.01
CA PRO A 133 24.81 -25.28 -68.03
C PRO A 133 24.66 -23.83 -68.53
N LYS A 134 24.59 -22.89 -67.58
CA LYS A 134 24.42 -21.43 -67.76
C LYS A 134 25.66 -20.75 -68.39
N LYS A 135 25.43 -19.87 -69.39
CA LYS A 135 26.37 -18.79 -69.74
C LYS A 135 26.11 -17.54 -68.91
N THR A 136 27.18 -17.03 -68.32
CA THR A 136 27.26 -15.95 -67.33
C THR A 136 27.12 -14.55 -67.95
N ARG A 137 26.23 -13.71 -67.39
CA ARG A 137 26.17 -12.26 -67.62
C ARG A 137 26.50 -11.52 -66.31
N LYS A 138 27.74 -11.65 -65.84
CA LYS A 138 28.22 -10.97 -64.61
C LYS A 138 28.47 -9.44 -64.72
N PRO A 139 28.66 -8.78 -65.88
CA PRO A 139 28.94 -7.34 -65.87
C PRO A 139 27.70 -6.44 -65.74
N LEU A 140 26.49 -6.95 -65.98
CA LEU A 140 25.26 -6.14 -65.93
C LEU A 140 24.71 -5.95 -64.49
N ALA A 141 24.92 -6.94 -63.61
CA ALA A 141 24.43 -6.89 -62.23
C ALA A 141 25.24 -5.89 -61.36
N ILE A 142 26.53 -5.73 -61.64
CA ILE A 142 27.42 -4.81 -60.89
C ILE A 142 27.10 -3.35 -61.24
N ALA A 143 26.80 -3.06 -62.51
CA ALA A 143 26.41 -1.71 -62.94
C ALA A 143 25.08 -1.27 -62.32
N LEU A 144 24.11 -2.19 -62.18
CA LEU A 144 22.83 -1.89 -61.53
C LEU A 144 22.99 -1.64 -60.02
N ALA A 145 23.86 -2.38 -59.34
CA ALA A 145 24.11 -2.21 -57.91
C ALA A 145 24.75 -0.84 -57.59
N VAL A 146 25.69 -0.37 -58.42
CA VAL A 146 26.35 0.95 -58.23
C VAL A 146 25.35 2.10 -58.42
N LEU A 147 24.43 1.99 -59.39
CA LEU A 147 23.39 3.00 -59.62
C LEU A 147 22.38 3.09 -58.47
N VAL A 148 22.02 1.95 -57.86
CA VAL A 148 21.11 1.93 -56.68
C VAL A 148 21.79 2.53 -55.45
N VAL A 149 23.07 2.24 -55.22
CA VAL A 149 23.83 2.83 -54.11
C VAL A 149 24.00 4.34 -54.27
N ALA A 150 24.30 4.82 -55.48
CA ALA A 150 24.41 6.26 -55.77
C ALA A 150 23.08 7.02 -55.62
N ALA A 151 21.96 6.40 -56.01
CA ALA A 151 20.63 6.97 -55.81
C ALA A 151 20.24 7.04 -54.32
N LEU A 152 20.61 6.04 -53.53
CA LEU A 152 20.36 6.00 -52.08
C LEU A 152 21.25 6.98 -51.29
N THR A 153 22.49 7.22 -51.74
CA THR A 153 23.36 8.25 -51.15
C THR A 153 22.92 9.67 -51.55
N GLY A 154 22.47 9.87 -52.78
CA GLY A 154 21.90 11.16 -53.21
C GLY A 154 20.62 11.53 -52.44
N ALA A 155 19.73 10.56 -52.20
CA ALA A 155 18.48 10.78 -51.46
C ALA A 155 18.71 11.07 -49.96
N THR A 156 19.73 10.47 -49.35
CA THR A 156 20.08 10.72 -47.94
C THR A 156 20.73 12.09 -47.73
N ILE A 157 21.60 12.54 -48.64
CA ILE A 157 22.22 13.87 -48.55
C ILE A 157 21.18 14.99 -48.74
N PHE A 158 20.19 14.81 -49.63
CA PHE A 158 19.14 15.80 -49.84
C PHE A 158 18.17 15.90 -48.66
N ALA A 159 17.82 14.77 -48.02
CA ALA A 159 16.92 14.75 -46.85
C ALA A 159 17.55 15.36 -45.59
N VAL A 160 18.87 15.24 -45.39
CA VAL A 160 19.57 15.82 -44.23
C VAL A 160 19.72 17.34 -44.36
N ASN A 161 19.78 17.86 -45.59
CA ASN A 161 19.92 19.30 -45.85
C ASN A 161 18.59 20.08 -45.80
N GLU A 162 17.44 19.44 -46.07
CA GLU A 162 16.12 20.06 -45.80
C GLU A 162 15.72 20.01 -44.32
N PHE A 163 16.17 19.02 -43.55
CA PHE A 163 15.86 18.92 -42.11
C PHE A 163 16.76 19.76 -41.19
N SER A 164 17.84 20.36 -41.72
CA SER A 164 18.73 21.25 -40.96
C SER A 164 18.29 22.72 -40.98
N GLY A 165 17.15 23.02 -41.63
CA GLY A 165 16.53 24.35 -41.66
C GLY A 165 15.55 24.67 -40.52
N GLN A 166 15.41 23.82 -39.50
CA GLN A 166 14.67 24.21 -38.31
C GLN A 166 15.54 25.14 -37.46
N ALA A 167 15.13 26.41 -37.39
CA ALA A 167 15.69 27.36 -36.44
C ALA A 167 15.81 26.69 -35.08
N ALA A 168 17.01 26.72 -34.50
CA ALA A 168 17.27 26.17 -33.17
C ALA A 168 16.17 26.66 -32.23
N VAL A 169 15.36 25.74 -31.71
CA VAL A 169 14.39 26.07 -30.67
C VAL A 169 15.21 26.65 -29.53
N GLU A 170 15.07 27.96 -29.29
CA GLU A 170 15.70 28.63 -28.18
C GLU A 170 15.07 28.08 -26.90
N THR A 171 15.62 26.97 -26.41
CA THR A 171 15.19 26.39 -25.15
C THR A 171 15.63 27.34 -24.06
N LYS A 172 14.65 27.99 -23.44
CA LYS A 172 14.90 28.78 -22.23
C LYS A 172 15.67 27.87 -21.25
N PRO A 173 16.79 28.33 -20.67
CA PRO A 173 17.51 27.58 -19.66
C PRO A 173 16.52 27.07 -18.61
N PRO A 174 16.64 25.80 -18.15
CA PRO A 174 15.75 25.28 -17.12
C PRO A 174 15.73 26.27 -15.97
N ALA A 175 14.52 26.56 -15.48
CA ALA A 175 14.35 27.48 -14.36
C ALA A 175 15.30 27.04 -13.24
N ALA A 176 16.03 28.00 -12.66
CA ALA A 176 16.88 27.72 -11.52
C ALA A 176 16.07 26.93 -10.48
N PRO A 177 16.67 25.90 -9.84
CA PRO A 177 15.99 25.16 -8.78
C PRO A 177 15.38 26.17 -7.81
N VAL A 178 14.06 26.11 -7.63
CA VAL A 178 13.39 26.95 -6.64
C VAL A 178 14.03 26.58 -5.31
N ASP A 179 14.66 27.56 -4.66
CA ASP A 179 15.19 27.40 -3.32
C ASP A 179 13.98 27.28 -2.38
N VAL A 180 13.48 26.05 -2.24
CA VAL A 180 12.38 25.74 -1.32
C VAL A 180 12.99 25.85 0.07
N GLN A 181 12.83 27.01 0.68
CA GLN A 181 12.99 27.17 2.12
C GLN A 181 11.71 26.59 2.74
N PRO A 182 11.69 25.35 3.27
CA PRO A 182 10.51 24.81 3.89
C PRO A 182 10.18 25.66 5.12
N LEU A 183 9.24 26.59 4.95
CA LEU A 183 8.71 27.36 6.04
C LEU A 183 7.75 26.46 6.81
N VAL A 184 8.27 25.77 7.84
CA VAL A 184 7.44 25.03 8.78
C VAL A 184 6.72 26.05 9.66
N LYS A 185 5.60 26.57 9.17
CA LYS A 185 4.62 27.24 10.03
C LYS A 185 3.82 26.16 10.74
N PRO A 186 3.91 26.02 12.07
CA PRO A 186 3.01 25.12 12.78
C PRO A 186 1.58 25.57 12.51
N ALA A 187 0.66 24.63 12.26
CA ALA A 187 -0.75 24.95 12.27
C ALA A 187 -1.07 25.56 13.65
N SER A 188 -1.73 26.71 13.66
CA SER A 188 -1.83 27.50 14.88
C SER A 188 -2.94 26.96 15.79
N ALA A 189 -2.61 26.70 17.05
CA ALA A 189 -3.62 26.49 18.08
C ALA A 189 -4.31 27.82 18.45
N GLN A 190 -3.72 28.95 18.06
CA GLN A 190 -4.12 30.32 18.37
C GLN A 190 -4.81 31.08 17.22
N GLY A 191 -5.02 30.45 16.07
CA GLY A 191 -5.84 31.01 14.98
C GLY A 191 -7.29 31.20 15.41
N THR A 192 -8.06 32.01 14.69
CA THR A 192 -9.47 32.23 15.02
C THR A 192 -10.23 30.91 14.99
N ALA A 193 -10.93 30.57 16.08
CA ALA A 193 -11.53 29.26 16.22
C ALA A 193 -12.70 29.10 15.24
N PRO A 194 -12.78 27.98 14.49
CA PRO A 194 -13.87 27.73 13.57
C PRO A 194 -15.18 27.54 14.35
N THR A 195 -16.28 28.03 13.79
CA THR A 195 -17.62 27.91 14.35
C THR A 195 -18.41 26.80 13.64
N PRO A 196 -19.30 26.09 14.35
CA PRO A 196 -20.21 25.14 13.70
C PRO A 196 -21.04 25.77 12.56
N GLN A 197 -21.43 27.04 12.72
CA GLN A 197 -22.19 27.79 11.72
C GLN A 197 -21.35 28.11 10.47
N GLY A 198 -20.06 28.42 10.64
CA GLY A 198 -19.12 28.62 9.53
C GLY A 198 -18.96 27.33 8.73
N VAL A 199 -18.64 26.22 9.39
CA VAL A 199 -18.43 24.92 8.74
C VAL A 199 -19.72 24.42 8.08
N GLN A 200 -20.88 24.55 8.73
CA GLN A 200 -22.16 24.17 8.15
C GLN A 200 -22.46 24.95 6.86
N ARG A 201 -22.17 26.26 6.82
CA ARG A 201 -22.33 27.08 5.60
C ARG A 201 -21.39 26.62 4.48
N ALA A 202 -20.13 26.33 4.81
CA ALA A 202 -19.13 25.88 3.84
C ALA A 202 -19.52 24.52 3.21
N LEU A 203 -20.11 23.62 3.99
CA LEU A 203 -20.48 22.27 3.54
C LEU A 203 -21.89 22.19 2.94
N ALA A 204 -22.76 23.18 3.13
CA ALA A 204 -24.17 23.11 2.72
C ALA A 204 -24.36 22.74 1.24
N GLY A 205 -23.59 23.34 0.34
CA GLY A 205 -23.61 23.00 -1.09
C GLY A 205 -22.97 21.64 -1.38
N PRO A 206 -21.67 21.46 -1.07
CA PRO A 206 -20.95 20.21 -1.36
C PRO A 206 -21.59 18.95 -0.76
N ALA A 207 -22.10 19.01 0.47
CA ALA A 207 -22.73 17.86 1.14
C ALA A 207 -24.08 17.48 0.50
N GLY A 208 -24.73 18.42 -0.19
CA GLY A 208 -25.97 18.20 -0.93
C GLY A 208 -25.78 17.64 -2.35
N SER A 209 -24.54 17.33 -2.76
CA SER A 209 -24.27 16.77 -4.09
C SER A 209 -24.97 15.42 -4.28
N GLY A 210 -25.78 15.30 -5.33
CA GLY A 210 -26.48 14.06 -5.66
C GLY A 210 -25.54 12.87 -5.95
N ALA A 211 -24.29 13.14 -6.33
CA ALA A 211 -23.26 12.11 -6.51
C ALA A 211 -22.94 11.36 -5.21
N LEU A 212 -23.09 12.00 -4.05
CA LEU A 212 -22.74 11.40 -2.75
C LEU A 212 -23.77 10.37 -2.27
N GLY A 213 -24.97 10.30 -2.86
CA GLY A 213 -26.03 9.40 -2.41
C GLY A 213 -26.30 9.57 -0.90
N THR A 214 -26.23 8.48 -0.14
CA THR A 214 -26.33 8.54 1.32
C THR A 214 -24.97 8.91 1.93
N LEU A 215 -24.85 10.16 2.37
CA LEU A 215 -23.68 10.67 3.09
C LEU A 215 -23.86 10.53 4.60
N THR A 216 -22.83 9.96 5.24
CA THR A 216 -22.56 10.10 6.68
C THR A 216 -21.23 10.79 6.89
N GLY A 217 -21.08 11.56 7.96
CA GLY A 217 -19.80 12.19 8.25
C GLY A 217 -19.79 13.11 9.46
N SER A 218 -18.58 13.49 9.86
CA SER A 218 -18.31 14.38 10.99
C SER A 218 -17.09 15.27 10.69
N VAL A 219 -17.10 16.48 11.23
CA VAL A 219 -15.97 17.42 11.24
C VAL A 219 -15.78 17.94 12.66
N VAL A 220 -14.56 17.88 13.17
CA VAL A 220 -14.22 18.25 14.54
C VAL A 220 -12.99 19.17 14.58
N ASP A 221 -12.99 20.11 15.52
CA ASP A 221 -11.79 20.86 15.90
C ASP A 221 -10.96 20.03 16.91
N PRO A 222 -9.77 19.53 16.56
CA PRO A 222 -8.98 18.69 17.44
C PRO A 222 -8.35 19.44 18.62
N ALA A 223 -8.30 20.76 18.59
CA ALA A 223 -7.75 21.55 19.69
C ALA A 223 -8.76 21.76 20.83
N THR A 224 -10.06 21.82 20.52
CA THR A 224 -11.13 21.98 21.53
C THR A 224 -11.95 20.70 21.75
N GLY A 225 -11.95 19.79 20.78
CA GLY A 225 -12.87 18.65 20.72
C GLY A 225 -14.28 19.01 20.28
N THR A 226 -14.51 20.24 19.80
CA THR A 226 -15.82 20.70 19.36
C THR A 226 -16.21 20.02 18.04
N VAL A 227 -17.40 19.42 18.00
CA VAL A 227 -18.01 18.97 16.75
C VAL A 227 -18.53 20.19 16.00
N LEU A 228 -18.02 20.41 14.79
CA LEU A 228 -18.33 21.56 13.94
C LEU A 228 -19.42 21.22 12.92
N TRP A 229 -19.45 19.97 12.47
CA TRP A 229 -20.49 19.46 11.57
C TRP A 229 -20.68 17.97 11.75
N GLN A 230 -21.91 17.50 11.62
CA GLN A 230 -22.24 16.08 11.67
C GLN A 230 -23.45 15.79 10.77
N GLN A 231 -23.45 14.63 10.13
CA GLN A 231 -24.58 14.10 9.39
C GLN A 231 -24.58 12.59 9.55
N GLY A 232 -25.53 12.04 10.32
CA GLY A 232 -25.61 10.59 10.58
C GLY A 232 -24.30 9.97 11.04
N ASP A 233 -23.46 10.71 11.77
CA ASP A 233 -22.08 10.32 12.10
C ASP A 233 -21.97 9.12 13.04
N THR A 234 -23.02 8.88 13.82
CA THR A 234 -23.21 7.71 14.69
C THR A 234 -23.86 6.52 13.97
N ASN A 235 -24.38 6.71 12.75
CA ASN A 235 -24.96 5.63 11.95
C ASN A 235 -23.83 4.80 11.32
N PRO A 236 -23.78 3.48 11.55
CA PRO A 236 -22.74 2.65 10.95
C PRO A 236 -22.87 2.57 9.43
N ALA A 237 -21.79 2.89 8.71
CA ALA A 237 -21.70 2.79 7.26
C ALA A 237 -20.48 1.97 6.85
N THR A 238 -20.47 1.46 5.60
CA THR A 238 -19.33 0.69 5.09
C THR A 238 -18.12 1.60 4.91
N PRO A 239 -16.99 1.36 5.60
CA PRO A 239 -15.85 2.27 5.55
C PRO A 239 -14.93 2.08 4.34
N ALA A 240 -14.98 0.91 3.70
CA ALA A 240 -13.93 0.47 2.79
C ALA A 240 -12.53 0.64 3.44
N SER A 241 -11.51 0.98 2.65
CA SER A 241 -10.13 1.19 3.14
C SER A 241 -9.94 2.36 4.13
N SER A 242 -10.97 3.15 4.46
CA SER A 242 -10.86 4.09 5.59
C SER A 242 -10.78 3.36 6.94
N LEU A 243 -11.21 2.09 7.01
CA LEU A 243 -11.03 1.23 8.19
C LEU A 243 -9.57 1.07 8.60
N LYS A 244 -8.63 1.17 7.65
CA LYS A 244 -7.18 1.10 7.91
C LYS A 244 -6.71 2.14 8.92
N VAL A 245 -7.42 3.26 9.07
CA VAL A 245 -7.17 4.26 10.13
C VAL A 245 -7.26 3.61 11.52
N LEU A 246 -8.21 2.70 11.74
CA LEU A 246 -8.39 1.99 13.01
C LEU A 246 -7.25 0.99 13.25
N THR A 247 -6.89 0.21 12.21
CA THR A 247 -5.79 -0.76 12.29
C THR A 247 -4.44 -0.07 12.50
N ALA A 248 -4.17 1.01 11.77
CA ALA A 248 -2.98 1.84 11.93
C ALA A 248 -2.88 2.43 13.34
N ALA A 249 -3.97 3.00 13.84
CA ALA A 249 -4.01 3.57 15.19
C ALA A 249 -3.74 2.50 16.26
N ALA A 250 -4.38 1.33 16.17
CA ALA A 250 -4.17 0.25 17.11
C ALA A 250 -2.71 -0.26 17.08
N ALA A 251 -2.13 -0.44 15.88
CA ALA A 251 -0.73 -0.80 15.72
C ALA A 251 0.21 0.22 16.38
N LEU A 252 0.03 1.51 16.12
CA LEU A 252 0.87 2.59 16.67
C LEU A 252 0.73 2.75 18.21
N LEU A 253 -0.39 2.33 18.79
CA LEU A 253 -0.62 2.42 20.23
C LEU A 253 0.09 1.31 21.02
N GLU A 254 0.17 0.11 20.45
CA GLU A 254 0.56 -1.12 21.17
C GLU A 254 1.85 -1.78 20.65
N LEU A 255 2.14 -1.69 19.34
CA LEU A 255 3.41 -2.17 18.78
C LEU A 255 4.53 -1.16 19.03
N ASP A 256 5.75 -1.65 19.22
CA ASP A 256 6.93 -0.79 19.19
C ASP A 256 7.14 -0.30 17.75
N LYS A 257 7.00 1.01 17.55
CA LYS A 257 7.09 1.67 16.24
C LYS A 257 8.45 1.46 15.55
N THR A 258 9.50 1.16 16.31
CA THR A 258 10.85 0.89 15.82
C THR A 258 11.15 -0.58 15.59
N ALA A 259 10.29 -1.48 16.09
CA ALA A 259 10.46 -2.91 15.88
C ALA A 259 10.37 -3.25 14.39
N GLN A 260 11.02 -4.35 14.02
CA GLN A 260 11.03 -4.90 12.68
C GLN A 260 10.60 -6.36 12.75
N LEU A 261 9.95 -6.84 11.70
CA LEU A 261 9.60 -8.24 11.52
C LEU A 261 10.82 -9.01 11.02
N SER A 262 11.03 -10.22 11.53
CA SER A 262 12.24 -11.02 11.27
C SER A 262 11.87 -12.29 10.53
N THR A 263 12.38 -12.41 9.30
CA THR A 263 12.28 -13.65 8.50
C THR A 263 13.62 -14.35 8.56
N LYS A 264 13.61 -15.63 8.97
CA LYS A 264 14.82 -16.39 9.29
C LYS A 264 14.97 -17.60 8.38
N VAL A 265 16.20 -18.05 8.21
CA VAL A 265 16.51 -19.36 7.65
C VAL A 265 17.27 -20.17 8.70
N VAL A 266 16.85 -21.40 8.91
CA VAL A 266 17.49 -22.37 9.81
C VAL A 266 17.98 -23.60 9.04
N ARG A 267 18.88 -24.38 9.64
CA ARG A 267 19.25 -25.69 9.08
C ARG A 267 18.07 -26.66 9.15
N GLY A 268 17.83 -27.40 8.07
CA GLY A 268 16.90 -28.52 8.05
C GLY A 268 17.49 -29.77 8.71
N ALA A 269 16.65 -30.78 8.93
CA ALA A 269 17.06 -32.04 9.53
C ALA A 269 17.95 -32.89 8.60
N GLU A 270 17.77 -32.76 7.29
CA GLU A 270 18.55 -33.49 6.28
C GLU A 270 19.74 -32.64 5.78
N PRO A 271 20.91 -33.24 5.50
CA PRO A 271 22.02 -32.53 4.87
C PRO A 271 21.60 -31.82 3.58
N GLY A 272 22.08 -30.60 3.38
CA GLY A 272 21.72 -29.78 2.22
C GLY A 272 20.30 -29.18 2.27
N THR A 273 19.55 -29.39 3.35
CA THR A 273 18.22 -28.78 3.54
C THR A 273 18.29 -27.55 4.44
N VAL A 274 17.55 -26.51 4.07
CA VAL A 274 17.29 -25.33 4.93
C VAL A 274 15.79 -25.11 5.07
N VAL A 275 15.37 -24.44 6.14
CA VAL A 275 13.96 -24.07 6.36
C VAL A 275 13.85 -22.56 6.53
N ILE A 276 13.04 -21.91 5.70
CA ILE A 276 12.63 -20.51 5.87
C ILE A 276 11.49 -20.47 6.88
N ILE A 277 11.63 -19.66 7.93
CA ILE A 277 10.59 -19.38 8.90
C ILE A 277 10.00 -18.00 8.57
N GLY A 278 8.74 -17.99 8.13
CA GLY A 278 8.05 -16.76 7.78
C GLY A 278 7.91 -15.80 8.95
N GLY A 279 8.44 -14.58 8.80
CA GLY A 279 8.45 -13.54 9.83
C GLY A 279 7.19 -12.68 9.91
N GLY A 280 6.26 -12.85 8.97
CA GLY A 280 5.07 -12.01 8.83
C GLY A 280 5.26 -10.76 7.96
N ASP A 281 6.44 -10.55 7.39
CA ASP A 281 6.73 -9.43 6.48
C ASP A 281 6.33 -9.77 5.03
N PRO A 282 5.26 -9.16 4.48
CA PRO A 282 4.90 -9.38 3.08
C PRO A 282 5.70 -8.50 2.11
N THR A 283 6.52 -7.58 2.61
CA THR A 283 7.17 -6.54 1.80
C THR A 283 8.52 -6.93 1.23
N ILE A 284 9.09 -8.07 1.66
CA ILE A 284 10.38 -8.59 1.17
C ILE A 284 10.40 -8.52 -0.36
N SER A 285 11.38 -7.84 -0.94
CA SER A 285 11.44 -7.69 -2.38
C SER A 285 12.27 -8.79 -3.02
N ALA A 286 11.69 -9.44 -4.03
CA ALA A 286 12.42 -10.39 -4.86
C ALA A 286 13.23 -9.69 -5.96
N THR A 287 13.03 -8.39 -6.21
CA THR A 287 13.72 -7.65 -7.28
C THR A 287 14.39 -6.40 -6.71
N PRO A 288 15.73 -6.35 -6.66
CA PRO A 288 16.45 -5.20 -6.11
C PRO A 288 16.01 -3.86 -6.71
N GLY A 289 15.76 -2.88 -5.84
CA GLY A 289 15.39 -1.51 -6.21
C GLY A 289 14.04 -1.34 -6.91
N SER A 290 13.21 -2.38 -6.98
CA SER A 290 12.00 -2.41 -7.81
C SER A 290 10.71 -2.64 -7.02
N SER A 291 10.69 -2.30 -5.72
CA SER A 291 9.53 -2.52 -4.84
C SER A 291 8.65 -1.28 -4.69
N VAL A 292 7.34 -1.49 -4.64
CA VAL A 292 6.37 -0.48 -4.16
C VAL A 292 6.46 -0.22 -2.65
N TYR A 293 7.28 -0.98 -1.92
CA TYR A 293 7.49 -0.83 -0.49
C TYR A 293 8.86 -0.18 -0.20
N PRO A 294 8.91 1.13 0.06
CA PRO A 294 10.10 1.77 0.60
C PRO A 294 10.62 1.04 1.84
N GLY A 295 11.93 0.79 1.89
CA GLY A 295 12.59 0.10 3.01
C GLY A 295 12.41 -1.42 3.06
N ALA A 296 11.86 -2.05 2.01
CA ALA A 296 11.75 -3.50 1.92
C ALA A 296 13.11 -4.21 2.06
N ALA A 297 13.12 -5.27 2.88
CA ALA A 297 14.20 -6.24 2.89
C ALA A 297 14.38 -6.88 1.51
N GLN A 298 15.59 -7.32 1.16
CA GLN A 298 15.85 -7.97 -0.12
C GLN A 298 15.93 -9.48 0.05
N LEU A 299 15.25 -10.23 -0.82
CA LEU A 299 15.33 -11.69 -0.84
C LEU A 299 16.77 -12.17 -1.11
N ASP A 300 17.51 -11.43 -1.94
CA ASP A 300 18.91 -11.74 -2.27
C ASP A 300 19.83 -11.66 -1.04
N ASP A 301 19.50 -10.84 -0.04
CA ASP A 301 20.30 -10.77 1.20
C ASP A 301 20.19 -12.08 2.00
N LEU A 302 19.00 -12.69 2.06
CA LEU A 302 18.84 -14.03 2.65
C LEU A 302 19.62 -15.07 1.85
N VAL A 303 19.52 -15.03 0.52
CA VAL A 303 20.20 -15.99 -0.37
C VAL A 303 21.72 -15.92 -0.17
N ASN A 304 22.27 -14.71 -0.13
CA ASN A 304 23.71 -14.49 0.04
C ASN A 304 24.21 -14.96 1.40
N GLN A 305 23.45 -14.72 2.48
CA GLN A 305 23.77 -15.25 3.80
C GLN A 305 23.75 -16.79 3.83
N VAL A 306 22.76 -17.42 3.18
CA VAL A 306 22.66 -18.89 3.13
C VAL A 306 23.78 -19.52 2.30
N ARG A 307 24.19 -18.91 1.18
CA ARG A 307 25.32 -19.41 0.36
C ARG A 307 26.62 -19.48 1.14
N GLN A 308 26.83 -18.60 2.11
CA GLN A 308 28.02 -18.62 2.98
C GLN A 308 28.04 -19.83 3.94
N GLN A 309 26.92 -20.53 4.09
CA GLN A 309 26.75 -21.65 5.03
C GLN A 309 26.98 -23.03 4.38
N GLY A 310 27.19 -23.06 3.06
CA GLY A 310 27.41 -24.26 2.26
C GLY A 310 26.34 -24.51 1.20
N PRO A 311 26.46 -25.61 0.43
CA PRO A 311 25.51 -25.96 -0.62
C PRO A 311 24.14 -26.33 -0.04
N VAL A 312 23.08 -25.90 -0.73
CA VAL A 312 21.68 -26.19 -0.42
C VAL A 312 21.05 -26.87 -1.64
N THR A 313 20.37 -27.98 -1.42
CA THR A 313 19.65 -28.74 -2.46
C THR A 313 18.13 -28.69 -2.27
N LYS A 314 17.67 -28.36 -1.06
CA LYS A 314 16.25 -28.34 -0.70
C LYS A 314 15.94 -27.20 0.26
N VAL A 315 14.86 -26.49 -0.03
CA VAL A 315 14.32 -25.41 0.79
C VAL A 315 12.94 -25.84 1.28
N LEU A 316 12.76 -25.81 2.59
CA LEU A 316 11.44 -25.91 3.20
C LEU A 316 10.96 -24.51 3.60
N TYR A 317 9.65 -24.28 3.60
CA TYR A 317 9.08 -23.05 4.15
C TYR A 317 8.03 -23.37 5.22
N ASP A 318 8.22 -22.76 6.39
CA ASP A 318 7.38 -22.90 7.57
C ASP A 318 6.42 -21.72 7.68
N LEU A 319 5.13 -22.02 7.64
CA LEU A 319 4.03 -21.06 7.71
C LEU A 319 3.32 -21.04 9.08
N GLY A 320 3.86 -21.72 10.09
CA GLY A 320 3.25 -21.91 11.40
C GLY A 320 3.06 -20.64 12.24
N ARG A 321 3.56 -19.48 11.78
CA ARG A 321 3.36 -18.18 12.46
C ARG A 321 1.91 -17.73 12.47
N TYR A 322 1.16 -17.98 11.40
CA TYR A 322 -0.23 -17.54 11.25
C TYR A 322 -1.19 -18.73 11.36
N ALA A 323 -2.40 -18.44 11.83
CA ALA A 323 -3.45 -19.43 12.02
C ALA A 323 -4.72 -19.06 11.24
N GLY A 324 -5.61 -20.05 11.09
CA GLY A 324 -6.90 -19.89 10.42
C GLY A 324 -6.82 -19.72 8.91
N GLU A 325 -7.91 -19.24 8.34
CA GLU A 325 -8.06 -19.04 6.89
C GLU A 325 -7.10 -17.97 6.36
N GLN A 326 -6.57 -18.22 5.16
CA GLN A 326 -5.67 -17.29 4.47
C GLN A 326 -6.44 -16.20 3.70
N MET A 327 -7.72 -16.43 3.40
CA MET A 327 -8.60 -15.45 2.78
C MET A 327 -9.56 -14.85 3.81
N GLY A 328 -9.81 -13.55 3.71
CA GLY A 328 -10.67 -12.83 4.64
C GLY A 328 -12.16 -13.16 4.45
N PRO A 329 -12.99 -12.96 5.48
CA PRO A 329 -14.43 -13.18 5.35
C PRO A 329 -15.05 -12.32 4.23
N GLN A 330 -15.74 -13.00 3.30
CA GLN A 330 -16.37 -12.42 2.09
C GLN A 330 -15.41 -11.85 1.04
N TRP A 331 -14.11 -12.10 1.15
CA TRP A 331 -13.21 -11.78 0.05
C TRP A 331 -13.45 -12.74 -1.10
N GLU A 332 -13.38 -12.24 -2.33
CA GLU A 332 -13.55 -13.06 -3.51
C GLU A 332 -12.20 -13.40 -4.13
N THR A 333 -12.05 -14.59 -4.69
CA THR A 333 -10.79 -14.98 -5.34
C THR A 333 -10.48 -14.12 -6.58
N VAL A 334 -11.50 -13.50 -7.18
CA VAL A 334 -11.33 -12.53 -8.27
C VAL A 334 -10.54 -11.29 -7.81
N ASP A 335 -10.60 -10.92 -6.53
CA ASP A 335 -9.85 -9.79 -5.97
C ASP A 335 -8.33 -10.06 -5.94
N ILE A 336 -7.91 -11.31 -6.08
CA ILE A 336 -6.50 -11.68 -6.26
C ILE A 336 -6.02 -11.26 -7.65
N ALA A 337 -6.77 -11.64 -8.69
CA ALA A 337 -6.49 -11.22 -10.06
C ALA A 337 -6.70 -9.70 -10.26
N GLY A 338 -7.64 -9.11 -9.51
CA GLY A 338 -7.85 -7.66 -9.44
C GLY A 338 -6.72 -6.90 -8.73
N GLY A 339 -5.83 -7.60 -8.00
CA GLY A 339 -4.66 -7.00 -7.35
C GLY A 339 -4.90 -6.45 -5.95
N SER A 340 -6.13 -6.55 -5.44
CA SER A 340 -6.52 -6.05 -4.12
C SER A 340 -5.91 -6.87 -2.98
N VAL A 341 -5.80 -8.19 -3.15
CA VAL A 341 -5.38 -9.12 -2.08
C VAL A 341 -4.60 -10.32 -2.61
N ALA A 342 -3.91 -11.01 -1.70
CA ALA A 342 -3.41 -12.36 -1.90
C ALA A 342 -3.72 -13.15 -0.61
N PRO A 343 -3.68 -14.49 -0.61
CA PRO A 343 -3.75 -15.27 0.62
C PRO A 343 -2.73 -14.78 1.65
N ILE A 344 -3.19 -14.49 2.86
CA ILE A 344 -2.36 -13.92 3.93
C ILE A 344 -1.53 -15.03 4.57
N VAL A 345 -0.24 -15.03 4.31
CA VAL A 345 0.72 -16.02 4.79
C VAL A 345 1.97 -15.32 5.36
N PRO A 346 2.71 -15.96 6.29
CA PRO A 346 3.81 -15.28 6.99
C PRO A 346 5.11 -15.19 6.19
N PHE A 347 5.19 -15.81 5.02
CA PHE A 347 6.31 -15.67 4.09
C PHE A 347 5.79 -15.34 2.70
N MET A 348 6.08 -14.13 2.22
CA MET A 348 5.69 -13.63 0.91
C MET A 348 6.79 -12.72 0.38
N VAL A 349 6.80 -12.48 -0.92
CA VAL A 349 7.58 -11.42 -1.54
C VAL A 349 6.67 -10.45 -2.27
N ASP A 350 7.01 -9.17 -2.25
CA ASP A 350 6.37 -8.07 -2.99
C ASP A 350 4.83 -8.00 -2.81
N GLY A 351 4.34 -8.43 -1.64
CA GLY A 351 2.91 -8.51 -1.32
C GLY A 351 2.15 -9.50 -2.20
N GLY A 352 2.85 -10.42 -2.86
CA GLY A 352 2.31 -11.35 -3.83
C GLY A 352 2.08 -10.75 -5.22
N ARG A 353 2.56 -9.54 -5.52
CA ARG A 353 2.37 -8.91 -6.84
C ARG A 353 3.11 -9.64 -7.95
N LEU A 354 2.49 -9.69 -9.12
CA LEU A 354 3.15 -10.24 -10.32
C LEU A 354 4.12 -9.24 -10.97
N ASP A 355 3.92 -7.93 -10.80
CA ASP A 355 4.91 -6.89 -11.14
C ASP A 355 5.19 -6.05 -9.88
N PRO A 356 6.34 -6.22 -9.20
CA PRO A 356 6.62 -5.59 -7.91
C PRO A 356 6.74 -4.07 -7.98
N ARG A 357 6.78 -3.49 -9.19
CA ARG A 357 6.89 -2.04 -9.45
C ARG A 357 5.56 -1.32 -9.53
N LYS A 358 4.44 -2.06 -9.56
CA LYS A 358 3.10 -1.49 -9.77
C LYS A 358 2.22 -1.75 -8.55
N VAL A 359 1.59 -0.70 -8.03
CA VAL A 359 0.66 -0.84 -6.89
C VAL A 359 -0.55 -1.67 -7.31
N GLU A 360 -1.18 -1.28 -8.42
CA GLU A 360 -2.38 -1.90 -9.00
C GLU A 360 -1.98 -2.92 -10.06
N VAL A 361 -1.81 -4.17 -9.64
CA VAL A 361 -1.50 -5.29 -10.52
C VAL A 361 -1.98 -6.58 -9.88
N ALA A 362 -2.35 -7.56 -10.70
CA ALA A 362 -2.70 -8.90 -10.27
C ALA A 362 -1.66 -9.45 -9.28
N ARG A 363 -2.17 -10.19 -8.29
CA ARG A 363 -1.37 -10.92 -7.31
C ARG A 363 -1.47 -12.41 -7.56
N THR A 364 -0.57 -13.15 -6.95
CA THR A 364 -0.53 -14.61 -6.99
C THR A 364 -1.55 -15.22 -6.01
N PRO A 365 -2.20 -16.34 -6.38
CA PRO A 365 -2.95 -17.15 -5.43
C PRO A 365 -2.06 -18.04 -4.54
N ASN A 366 -0.75 -18.14 -4.83
CA ASN A 366 0.17 -19.01 -4.08
C ASN A 366 1.42 -18.26 -3.57
N PRO A 367 1.25 -17.25 -2.71
CA PRO A 367 2.33 -16.32 -2.37
C PRO A 367 3.52 -16.96 -1.63
N ALA A 368 3.27 -17.91 -0.73
CA ALA A 368 4.34 -18.62 -0.04
C ALA A 368 5.17 -19.50 -0.99
N GLN A 369 4.50 -20.26 -1.86
CA GLN A 369 5.18 -21.11 -2.84
C GLN A 369 5.99 -20.26 -3.81
N GLN A 370 5.42 -19.17 -4.34
CA GLN A 370 6.15 -18.28 -5.26
C GLN A 370 7.38 -17.65 -4.59
N ALA A 371 7.28 -17.22 -3.33
CA ALA A 371 8.41 -16.69 -2.58
C ALA A 371 9.49 -17.75 -2.35
N ALA A 372 9.08 -18.98 -1.99
CA ALA A 372 9.99 -20.09 -1.76
C ALA A 372 10.68 -20.56 -3.04
N ASP A 373 9.96 -20.63 -4.16
CA ASP A 373 10.51 -20.94 -5.48
C ASP A 373 11.53 -19.89 -5.92
N ALA A 374 11.20 -18.60 -5.74
CA ALA A 374 12.12 -17.52 -6.05
C ALA A 374 13.41 -17.60 -5.23
N PHE A 375 13.32 -17.98 -3.96
CA PHE A 375 14.47 -18.19 -3.08
C PHE A 375 15.28 -19.44 -3.48
N ALA A 376 14.61 -20.58 -3.66
CA ALA A 376 15.24 -21.86 -3.98
C ALA A 376 15.93 -21.85 -5.34
N ALA A 377 15.30 -21.24 -6.35
CA ALA A 377 15.88 -21.09 -7.69
C ALA A 377 17.23 -20.35 -7.65
N ARG A 378 17.37 -19.31 -6.82
CA ARG A 378 18.64 -18.60 -6.64
C ARG A 378 19.71 -19.44 -5.95
N LEU A 379 19.33 -20.48 -5.21
CA LEU A 379 20.26 -21.42 -4.58
C LEU A 379 20.53 -22.67 -5.44
N GLY A 380 19.84 -22.85 -6.57
CA GLY A 380 19.88 -24.10 -7.34
C GLY A 380 19.19 -25.27 -6.63
N ALA A 381 18.20 -24.97 -5.78
CA ALA A 381 17.46 -25.92 -4.95
C ALA A 381 15.98 -26.03 -5.38
N THR A 382 15.25 -26.97 -4.79
CA THR A 382 13.78 -27.07 -4.91
C THR A 382 13.10 -26.62 -3.63
N ALA A 383 11.87 -26.11 -3.73
CA ALA A 383 11.08 -25.65 -2.59
C ALA A 383 9.89 -26.58 -2.30
N ALA A 384 9.58 -26.78 -1.01
CA ALA A 384 8.38 -27.49 -0.55
C ALA A 384 7.91 -26.96 0.81
N PRO A 385 6.62 -27.13 1.18
CA PRO A 385 6.17 -26.87 2.54
C PRO A 385 6.94 -27.72 3.57
N GLY A 386 7.16 -27.19 4.76
CA GLY A 386 7.75 -27.95 5.86
C GLY A 386 7.64 -27.22 7.21
N VAL A 387 8.28 -27.79 8.21
CA VAL A 387 8.31 -27.23 9.57
C VAL A 387 9.76 -27.14 10.02
N ALA A 388 10.12 -26.03 10.65
CA ALA A 388 11.45 -25.85 11.21
C ALA A 388 11.67 -26.80 12.41
N PRO A 389 12.81 -27.51 12.50
CA PRO A 389 13.11 -28.32 13.66
C PRO A 389 13.17 -27.44 14.94
N PRO A 390 12.63 -27.90 16.08
CA PRO A 390 12.72 -27.17 17.33
C PRO A 390 14.18 -26.86 17.71
N GLY A 391 14.47 -25.61 18.05
CA GLY A 391 15.82 -25.18 18.44
C GLY A 391 16.84 -25.17 17.30
N ALA A 392 16.41 -25.28 16.03
CA ALA A 392 17.31 -25.22 14.89
C ALA A 392 18.11 -23.90 14.87
N GLN A 393 19.40 -24.01 14.56
CA GLN A 393 20.29 -22.86 14.45
C GLN A 393 19.86 -21.95 13.31
N THR A 394 19.67 -20.65 13.61
CA THR A 394 19.49 -19.61 12.59
C THR A 394 20.81 -19.38 11.86
N ILE A 395 20.76 -19.44 10.53
CA ILE A 395 21.92 -19.29 9.64
C ILE A 395 21.82 -18.08 8.70
N ALA A 396 20.62 -17.52 8.55
CA ALA A 396 20.38 -16.24 7.86
C ALA A 396 19.15 -15.53 8.43
N GLU A 397 19.14 -14.21 8.34
CA GLU A 397 18.01 -13.37 8.77
C GLU A 397 17.94 -12.09 7.93
N VAL A 398 16.72 -11.66 7.63
CA VAL A 398 16.43 -10.29 7.16
C VAL A 398 15.33 -9.67 8.03
N LYS A 399 15.34 -8.35 8.08
CA LYS A 399 14.41 -7.54 8.87
C LYS A 399 13.64 -6.58 7.97
N SER A 400 12.33 -6.49 8.18
CA SER A 400 11.46 -5.55 7.47
C SER A 400 11.85 -4.08 7.72
N ALA A 401 11.20 -3.15 7.03
CA ALA A 401 11.10 -1.77 7.51
C ALA A 401 10.50 -1.73 8.94
N SER A 402 10.66 -0.62 9.67
CA SER A 402 10.08 -0.51 11.02
C SER A 402 8.55 -0.58 10.98
N ILE A 403 7.90 -0.95 12.09
CA ILE A 403 6.42 -0.94 12.19
C ILE A 403 5.84 0.42 11.75
N GLU A 404 6.47 1.54 12.14
CA GLU A 404 6.05 2.88 11.70
C GLU A 404 6.08 3.03 10.17
N GLN A 405 7.13 2.54 9.51
CA GLN A 405 7.26 2.56 8.06
C GLN A 405 6.31 1.59 7.36
N LEU A 406 6.02 0.43 7.96
CA LEU A 406 5.02 -0.51 7.44
C LEU A 406 3.61 0.10 7.51
N VAL A 407 3.30 0.83 8.59
CA VAL A 407 2.06 1.62 8.71
C VAL A 407 2.02 2.71 7.64
N ASP A 408 3.11 3.45 7.39
CA ASP A 408 3.16 4.42 6.31
C ASP A 408 2.91 3.76 4.94
N ASN A 409 3.63 2.69 4.62
CA ASN A 409 3.48 1.94 3.38
C ASN A 409 2.03 1.49 3.16
N MET A 410 1.38 0.86 4.15
CA MET A 410 0.00 0.40 3.99
C MET A 410 -1.00 1.54 3.83
N MET A 411 -0.74 2.71 4.43
CA MET A 411 -1.63 3.88 4.35
C MET A 411 -1.48 4.61 3.02
N GLN A 412 -0.24 4.77 2.51
CA GLN A 412 0.06 5.47 1.25
C GLN A 412 -0.53 4.76 0.04
N ILE A 413 -0.28 3.44 -0.09
CA ILE A 413 -0.75 2.65 -1.25
C ILE A 413 -2.01 1.85 -0.96
N SER A 414 -2.60 2.03 0.24
CA SER A 414 -3.84 1.34 0.66
C SER A 414 -3.76 -0.19 0.64
N ASP A 415 -2.61 -0.76 0.99
CA ASP A 415 -2.34 -2.20 0.81
C ASP A 415 -3.11 -3.09 1.80
N ASN A 416 -3.98 -3.96 1.30
CA ASN A 416 -4.76 -4.86 2.14
C ASN A 416 -3.89 -5.96 2.79
N VAL A 417 -2.97 -6.56 2.03
CA VAL A 417 -2.11 -7.66 2.52
C VAL A 417 -1.23 -7.18 3.67
N LEU A 418 -0.58 -6.03 3.52
CA LEU A 418 0.23 -5.45 4.59
C LEU A 418 -0.62 -5.06 5.81
N THR A 419 -1.84 -4.56 5.60
CA THR A 419 -2.74 -4.25 6.71
C THR A 419 -3.09 -5.51 7.53
N GLU A 420 -3.41 -6.61 6.86
CA GLU A 420 -3.77 -7.86 7.54
C GLU A 420 -2.57 -8.55 8.21
N ALA A 421 -1.36 -8.35 7.67
CA ALA A 421 -0.12 -8.76 8.34
C ALA A 421 0.08 -7.95 9.62
N VAL A 422 0.00 -6.60 9.56
CA VAL A 422 0.11 -5.73 10.74
C VAL A 422 -0.96 -6.06 11.80
N ALA A 423 -2.20 -6.36 11.39
CA ALA A 423 -3.25 -6.78 12.32
C ALA A 423 -2.93 -8.11 13.02
N ARG A 424 -2.28 -9.06 12.35
CA ARG A 424 -1.83 -10.32 12.96
C ARG A 424 -0.65 -10.11 13.90
N GLU A 425 0.26 -9.21 13.57
CA GLU A 425 1.35 -8.82 14.47
C GLU A 425 0.82 -8.17 15.75
N LEU A 426 -0.22 -7.33 15.63
CA LEU A 426 -0.95 -6.81 16.78
C LEU A 426 -1.65 -7.93 17.57
N ALA A 427 -2.23 -8.92 16.89
CA ALA A 427 -2.83 -10.08 17.57
C ALA A 427 -1.80 -10.85 18.40
N ILE A 428 -0.64 -11.17 17.83
CA ILE A 428 0.47 -11.83 18.54
C ILE A 428 0.88 -11.00 19.76
N LYS A 429 1.09 -9.69 19.59
CA LYS A 429 1.48 -8.79 20.68
C LYS A 429 0.48 -8.78 21.83
N THR A 430 -0.82 -8.86 21.51
CA THR A 430 -1.92 -8.79 22.49
C THR A 430 -2.37 -10.16 23.00
N GLY A 431 -1.70 -11.25 22.59
CA GLY A 431 -2.04 -12.61 23.01
C GLY A 431 -3.30 -13.17 22.32
N ASN A 432 -3.72 -12.55 21.22
CA ASN A 432 -4.79 -13.04 20.36
C ASN A 432 -4.24 -13.98 19.28
N GLU A 433 -5.10 -14.83 18.73
CA GLU A 433 -4.74 -15.71 17.62
C GLU A 433 -4.31 -14.89 16.38
N PRO A 434 -3.19 -15.23 15.70
CA PRO A 434 -2.76 -14.55 14.47
C PRO A 434 -3.59 -14.95 13.25
N SER A 435 -4.89 -14.65 13.29
CA SER A 435 -5.90 -14.89 12.27
C SER A 435 -6.68 -13.61 11.95
N PHE A 436 -7.61 -13.62 10.99
CA PHE A 436 -8.50 -12.48 10.74
C PHE A 436 -9.32 -12.11 11.98
N ALA A 437 -9.96 -13.10 12.60
CA ALA A 437 -10.78 -12.88 13.79
C ALA A 437 -9.95 -12.36 14.98
N GLY A 438 -8.77 -12.94 15.21
CA GLY A 438 -7.89 -12.47 16.28
C GLY A 438 -7.25 -11.11 16.01
N GLY A 439 -6.93 -10.79 14.75
CA GLY A 439 -6.49 -9.45 14.33
C GLY A 439 -7.56 -8.38 14.58
N VAL A 440 -8.80 -8.65 14.15
CA VAL A 440 -9.95 -7.76 14.45
C VAL A 440 -10.15 -7.60 15.96
N LYS A 441 -10.12 -8.70 16.72
CA LYS A 441 -10.25 -8.66 18.18
C LYS A 441 -9.17 -7.78 18.80
N ALA A 442 -7.93 -7.94 18.36
CA ALA A 442 -6.80 -7.15 18.85
C ALA A 442 -6.93 -5.66 18.54
N VAL A 443 -7.39 -5.29 17.34
CA VAL A 443 -7.69 -3.89 16.98
C VAL A 443 -8.77 -3.33 17.91
N ARG A 444 -9.88 -4.06 18.10
CA ARG A 444 -10.99 -3.61 18.96
C ARG A 444 -10.56 -3.43 20.41
N GLU A 445 -9.90 -4.43 20.99
CA GLU A 445 -9.43 -4.40 22.38
C GLU A 445 -8.43 -3.26 22.60
N THR A 446 -7.50 -3.05 21.68
CA THR A 446 -6.53 -1.95 21.76
C THR A 446 -7.23 -0.60 21.73
N LEU A 447 -8.14 -0.37 20.78
CA LEU A 447 -8.84 0.92 20.70
C LEU A 447 -9.73 1.17 21.93
N THR A 448 -10.44 0.15 22.43
CA THR A 448 -11.24 0.27 23.67
C THR A 448 -10.36 0.52 24.90
N LYS A 449 -9.23 -0.18 25.04
CA LYS A 449 -8.22 0.06 26.11
C LYS A 449 -7.73 1.51 26.10
N HIS A 450 -7.62 2.10 24.91
CA HIS A 450 -7.22 3.49 24.74
C HIS A 450 -8.40 4.49 24.75
N GLY A 451 -9.60 4.06 25.15
CA GLY A 451 -10.74 4.93 25.41
C GLY A 451 -11.45 5.46 24.16
N PHE A 452 -11.38 4.73 23.04
CA PHE A 452 -12.23 4.98 21.88
C PHE A 452 -13.56 4.22 22.02
N ASP A 453 -14.67 4.88 21.66
CA ASP A 453 -16.00 4.27 21.65
C ASP A 453 -16.23 3.51 20.34
N LEU A 454 -16.35 2.19 20.44
CA LEU A 454 -16.60 1.30 19.30
C LEU A 454 -18.09 0.91 19.18
N SER A 455 -18.98 1.60 19.88
CA SER A 455 -20.42 1.39 19.77
C SER A 455 -20.88 1.54 18.31
N GLY A 456 -21.65 0.57 17.82
CA GLY A 456 -22.09 0.52 16.42
C GLY A 456 -21.04 0.05 15.41
N ALA A 457 -19.77 -0.14 15.80
CA ALA A 457 -18.75 -0.69 14.91
C ALA A 457 -18.80 -2.23 14.88
N SER A 458 -18.89 -2.80 13.68
CA SER A 458 -18.79 -4.23 13.38
C SER A 458 -17.94 -4.42 12.14
N PHE A 459 -16.82 -5.13 12.26
CA PHE A 459 -15.92 -5.39 11.14
C PHE A 459 -15.26 -6.77 11.30
N VAL A 460 -14.90 -7.38 10.18
CA VAL A 460 -14.45 -8.78 10.09
C VAL A 460 -13.07 -8.94 9.46
N ASP A 461 -12.48 -7.84 8.99
CA ASP A 461 -11.10 -7.74 8.55
C ASP A 461 -10.47 -6.40 9.01
N GLY A 462 -9.14 -6.28 8.94
CA GLY A 462 -8.44 -5.04 9.32
C GLY A 462 -8.32 -4.02 8.19
N SER A 463 -8.42 -4.48 6.94
CA SER A 463 -8.22 -3.69 5.73
C SER A 463 -9.47 -2.94 5.26
N GLY A 464 -10.66 -3.39 5.65
CA GLY A 464 -11.91 -2.80 5.21
C GLY A 464 -12.42 -3.33 3.87
N LEU A 465 -11.83 -4.41 3.35
CA LEU A 465 -12.23 -4.98 2.04
C LEU A 465 -13.60 -5.66 2.11
N SER A 466 -13.92 -6.29 3.24
CA SER A 466 -15.23 -6.92 3.44
C SER A 466 -16.36 -5.88 3.39
N ALA A 467 -17.31 -6.06 2.47
CA ALA A 467 -18.44 -5.16 2.29
C ALA A 467 -19.42 -5.15 3.47
N THR A 468 -19.37 -6.18 4.35
CA THR A 468 -20.18 -6.21 5.58
C THR A 468 -19.65 -5.34 6.70
N ASN A 469 -18.39 -4.88 6.64
CA ASN A 469 -17.86 -3.94 7.62
C ASN A 469 -18.78 -2.72 7.75
N LYS A 470 -19.03 -2.28 8.98
CA LYS A 470 -19.82 -1.10 9.33
C LYS A 470 -19.16 -0.40 10.50
N ILE A 471 -18.88 0.89 10.36
CA ILE A 471 -18.40 1.72 11.48
C ILE A 471 -19.10 3.09 11.45
N PRO A 472 -19.27 3.76 12.59
CA PRO A 472 -19.66 5.16 12.61
C PRO A 472 -18.55 6.08 12.04
N ALA A 473 -18.90 7.13 11.30
CA ALA A 473 -17.93 8.15 10.87
C ALA A 473 -17.29 8.87 12.07
N LYS A 474 -18.04 8.97 13.17
CA LYS A 474 -17.55 9.49 14.44
C LYS A 474 -16.31 8.74 14.94
N LEU A 475 -16.26 7.41 14.80
CA LEU A 475 -15.11 6.63 15.27
C LEU A 475 -13.82 6.99 14.51
N LEU A 476 -13.91 7.23 13.19
CA LEU A 476 -12.76 7.69 12.40
C LEU A 476 -12.28 9.08 12.83
N THR A 477 -13.22 10.01 13.04
CA THR A 477 -12.88 11.37 13.51
C THR A 477 -12.32 11.37 14.93
N ASP A 478 -12.84 10.55 15.85
CA ASP A 478 -12.31 10.44 17.21
C ASP A 478 -10.85 9.96 17.22
N VAL A 479 -10.51 8.95 16.40
CA VAL A 479 -9.13 8.44 16.25
C VAL A 479 -8.19 9.48 15.67
N LEU A 480 -8.58 10.11 14.57
CA LEU A 480 -7.78 11.16 13.92
C LEU A 480 -7.64 12.40 14.79
N MET A 481 -8.68 12.77 15.54
CA MET A 481 -8.66 13.84 16.52
C MET A 481 -7.63 13.57 17.61
N ALA A 482 -7.59 12.36 18.17
CA ALA A 482 -6.59 11.99 19.16
C ALA A 482 -5.15 12.13 18.63
N ALA A 483 -4.92 11.87 17.34
CA ALA A 483 -3.63 12.08 16.68
C ALA A 483 -3.32 13.57 16.41
N ALA A 484 -4.36 14.39 16.17
CA ALA A 484 -4.26 15.80 15.75
C ALA A 484 -4.29 16.81 16.90
N LYS A 485 -4.58 16.38 18.14
CA LYS A 485 -4.54 17.25 19.32
C LYS A 485 -3.24 18.07 19.39
N PRO A 486 -3.29 19.37 19.71
CA PRO A 486 -2.08 20.19 19.90
C PRO A 486 -1.25 19.72 21.09
N ALA A 487 -1.90 19.32 22.19
CA ALA A 487 -1.24 18.79 23.36
C ALA A 487 -0.57 17.44 23.05
N LEU A 488 0.67 17.26 23.50
CA LEU A 488 1.41 16.02 23.36
C LEU A 488 1.34 15.22 24.67
N ASP A 489 0.20 14.57 24.90
CA ASP A 489 0.14 13.45 25.85
C ASP A 489 0.66 12.15 25.20
N ASP A 490 0.93 11.11 26.00
CA ASP A 490 1.52 9.85 25.51
C ASP A 490 0.69 9.19 24.40
N ARG A 491 -0.65 9.27 24.48
CA ARG A 491 -1.54 8.69 23.47
C ARG A 491 -1.44 9.49 22.17
N THR A 492 -1.48 10.82 22.25
CA THR A 492 -1.29 11.68 21.07
C THR A 492 0.11 11.53 20.48
N ALA A 493 1.16 11.38 21.30
CA ALA A 493 2.52 11.16 20.83
C ALA A 493 2.65 9.85 20.05
N LYS A 494 2.07 8.75 20.56
CA LYS A 494 2.01 7.46 19.86
C LYS A 494 1.23 7.52 18.55
N LEU A 495 0.12 8.27 18.52
CA LEU A 495 -0.73 8.38 17.34
C LEU A 495 -0.26 9.40 16.31
N ARG A 496 0.66 10.31 16.65
CA ARG A 496 1.11 11.37 15.73
C ARG A 496 1.57 10.85 14.36
N PRO A 497 2.31 9.73 14.23
CA PRO A 497 2.71 9.17 12.94
C PRO A 497 1.53 8.80 12.03
N LEU A 498 0.33 8.58 12.58
CA LEU A 498 -0.87 8.34 11.79
C LEU A 498 -1.13 9.49 10.81
N LEU A 499 -0.95 10.74 11.23
CA LEU A 499 -1.21 11.91 10.38
C LEU A 499 -0.19 12.06 9.24
N THR A 500 1.05 11.66 9.48
CA THR A 500 2.11 11.69 8.45
C THR A 500 1.98 10.54 7.47
N SER A 501 1.35 9.43 7.89
CA SER A 501 1.08 8.28 7.02
C SER A 501 -0.05 8.50 6.00
N LEU A 502 -0.87 9.54 6.19
CA LEU A 502 -2.00 9.82 5.30
C LEU A 502 -1.50 10.34 3.94
N PRO A 503 -2.02 9.82 2.81
CA PRO A 503 -1.80 10.39 1.49
C PRO A 503 -2.08 11.90 1.44
N VAL A 504 -1.27 12.64 0.69
CA VAL A 504 -1.43 14.09 0.50
C VAL A 504 -2.14 14.38 -0.83
N ALA A 505 -3.17 15.21 -0.77
CA ALA A 505 -3.92 15.69 -1.93
C ALA A 505 -3.02 16.24 -3.04
N GLY A 506 -3.03 15.60 -4.22
CA GLY A 506 -2.20 15.99 -5.36
C GLY A 506 -0.70 15.76 -5.18
N GLY A 507 -0.27 15.06 -4.11
CA GLY A 507 1.14 14.91 -3.75
C GLY A 507 1.61 13.48 -3.58
N SER A 508 0.85 12.63 -2.87
CA SER A 508 1.30 11.27 -2.56
C SER A 508 0.16 10.24 -2.49
N GLY A 509 0.55 8.96 -2.53
CA GLY A 509 -0.34 7.83 -2.32
C GLY A 509 -1.58 7.84 -3.21
N THR A 510 -2.69 7.33 -2.68
CA THR A 510 -3.98 7.26 -3.39
C THR A 510 -4.63 8.62 -3.71
N LEU A 511 -4.02 9.72 -3.27
CA LEU A 511 -4.46 11.09 -3.58
C LEU A 511 -3.57 11.80 -4.61
N ALA A 512 -2.46 11.21 -5.06
CA ALA A 512 -1.50 11.85 -5.95
C ALA A 512 -2.13 12.37 -7.26
N GLY A 513 -3.05 11.60 -7.85
CA GLY A 513 -3.77 11.98 -9.07
C GLY A 513 -5.10 12.74 -8.85
N ARG A 514 -5.43 13.13 -7.61
CA ARG A 514 -6.72 13.75 -7.26
C ARG A 514 -6.61 15.28 -7.06
N TYR A 515 -7.73 15.91 -6.70
CA TYR A 515 -7.84 17.35 -6.44
C TYR A 515 -7.55 18.21 -7.67
N GLY A 516 -8.09 17.83 -8.83
CA GLY A 516 -8.19 18.71 -10.01
C GLY A 516 -9.40 19.64 -9.94
N GLY A 517 -9.54 20.54 -10.93
CA GLY A 517 -10.74 21.35 -11.12
C GLY A 517 -11.16 22.13 -9.87
N VAL A 518 -12.45 22.03 -9.52
CA VAL A 518 -13.06 22.71 -8.36
C VAL A 518 -12.45 22.34 -7.01
N ALA A 519 -11.82 21.17 -6.89
CA ALA A 519 -11.14 20.73 -5.67
C ALA A 519 -9.66 21.17 -5.60
N ALA A 520 -9.15 21.93 -6.58
CA ALA A 520 -7.72 22.26 -6.67
C ALA A 520 -7.16 22.98 -5.45
N GLN A 521 -7.98 23.76 -4.73
CA GLN A 521 -7.56 24.46 -3.51
C GLN A 521 -7.19 23.51 -2.36
N GLY A 522 -7.66 22.25 -2.38
CA GLY A 522 -7.31 21.24 -1.39
C GLY A 522 -5.92 20.62 -1.58
N LYS A 523 -5.27 20.84 -2.74
CA LYS A 523 -3.94 20.28 -3.04
C LYS A 523 -2.89 20.72 -2.04
N GLY A 524 -2.09 19.76 -1.56
CA GLY A 524 -1.06 19.96 -0.54
C GLY A 524 -1.58 20.18 0.89
N TRP A 525 -2.88 20.49 1.06
CA TRP A 525 -3.48 20.83 2.34
C TRP A 525 -4.29 19.69 2.95
N VAL A 526 -5.03 18.94 2.13
CA VAL A 526 -5.76 17.77 2.60
C VAL A 526 -4.83 16.57 2.70
N ARG A 527 -4.83 15.92 3.85
CA ARG A 527 -4.18 14.62 4.08
C ARG A 527 -5.23 13.62 4.53
N ALA A 528 -5.50 12.59 3.75
CA ALA A 528 -6.61 11.69 4.04
C ALA A 528 -6.42 10.28 3.51
N LYS A 529 -6.98 9.32 4.25
CA LYS A 529 -7.12 7.94 3.80
C LYS A 529 -8.37 7.82 2.94
N THR A 530 -8.20 7.28 1.74
CA THR A 530 -9.30 6.91 0.84
C THR A 530 -9.89 5.56 1.21
N GLY A 531 -11.17 5.38 0.91
CA GLY A 531 -11.85 4.08 0.84
C GLY A 531 -12.69 3.99 -0.41
N THR A 532 -12.56 2.89 -1.15
CA THR A 532 -13.37 2.61 -2.34
C THR A 532 -13.76 1.13 -2.32
N LEU A 533 -15.05 0.87 -2.51
CA LEU A 533 -15.63 -0.41 -2.94
C LEU A 533 -16.74 -0.10 -3.95
N THR A 534 -17.30 -1.11 -4.60
CA THR A 534 -18.46 -0.94 -5.48
C THR A 534 -19.59 -0.22 -4.74
N GLY A 535 -19.97 0.97 -5.22
CA GLY A 535 -21.05 1.78 -4.64
C GLY A 535 -20.74 2.42 -3.28
N VAL A 536 -19.50 2.35 -2.78
CA VAL A 536 -19.11 2.90 -1.47
C VAL A 536 -17.80 3.67 -1.60
N ASN A 537 -17.79 4.92 -1.14
CA ASN A 537 -16.60 5.75 -1.13
C ASN A 537 -16.44 6.43 0.23
N ALA A 538 -15.20 6.57 0.70
CA ALA A 538 -14.89 7.22 1.95
C ALA A 538 -13.62 8.07 1.84
N LEU A 539 -13.57 9.12 2.64
CA LEU A 539 -12.40 9.98 2.80
C LEU A 539 -12.34 10.46 4.26
N ALA A 540 -11.28 10.10 4.97
CA ALA A 540 -11.10 10.48 6.38
C ALA A 540 -9.68 10.99 6.60
N GLY A 541 -9.55 12.14 7.25
CA GLY A 541 -8.26 12.80 7.37
C GLY A 541 -8.30 14.15 8.06
N VAL A 542 -7.32 14.98 7.70
CA VAL A 542 -7.14 16.34 8.21
C VAL A 542 -6.96 17.34 7.07
N VAL A 543 -7.29 18.58 7.36
CA VAL A 543 -7.06 19.74 6.48
C VAL A 543 -6.75 20.96 7.35
N VAL A 544 -5.88 21.83 6.86
CA VAL A 544 -5.65 23.14 7.47
C VAL A 544 -6.53 24.14 6.75
N ASP A 545 -7.34 24.93 7.45
CA ASP A 545 -8.20 25.96 6.83
C ASP A 545 -7.44 27.26 6.48
N GLU A 546 -8.14 28.27 5.95
CA GLU A 546 -7.57 29.59 5.62
C GLU A 546 -7.03 30.35 6.83
N ASP A 547 -7.59 30.10 8.03
CA ASP A 547 -7.16 30.71 9.29
C ASP A 547 -5.97 29.97 9.93
N GLY A 548 -5.50 28.88 9.30
CA GLY A 548 -4.38 28.08 9.77
C GLY A 548 -4.75 27.07 10.88
N ARG A 549 -6.03 26.79 11.06
CA ARG A 549 -6.56 25.79 12.01
C ARG A 549 -6.59 24.41 11.37
N VAL A 550 -6.20 23.38 12.11
CA VAL A 550 -6.41 21.98 11.69
C VAL A 550 -7.86 21.58 11.95
N LEU A 551 -8.52 21.04 10.94
CA LEU A 551 -9.81 20.36 11.05
C LEU A 551 -9.61 18.87 10.78
N VAL A 552 -10.30 18.03 11.56
CA VAL A 552 -10.36 16.59 11.34
C VAL A 552 -11.73 16.27 10.74
N PHE A 553 -11.78 15.40 9.73
CA PHE A 553 -13.02 15.02 9.08
C PHE A 553 -13.06 13.53 8.74
N ALA A 554 -14.26 12.98 8.66
CA ALA A 554 -14.54 11.71 8.02
C ALA A 554 -15.85 11.81 7.24
N PHE A 555 -15.81 11.43 5.97
CA PHE A 555 -16.96 11.39 5.07
C PHE A 555 -17.07 10.00 4.48
N MET A 556 -18.26 9.39 4.57
CA MET A 556 -18.57 8.11 3.97
C MET A 556 -19.86 8.21 3.17
N SER A 557 -19.79 7.79 1.92
CA SER A 557 -20.84 7.86 0.91
C SER A 557 -21.20 6.45 0.46
N ALA A 558 -22.50 6.12 0.55
CA ALA A 558 -23.09 4.97 -0.11
C ALA A 558 -23.90 5.46 -1.32
N SER A 559 -23.39 5.15 -2.52
CA SER A 559 -23.88 5.71 -3.79
C SER A 559 -23.82 4.64 -4.90
N PRO A 560 -24.56 3.53 -4.80
CA PRO A 560 -24.49 2.41 -5.75
C PRO A 560 -24.93 2.75 -7.17
N GLY A 561 -25.64 3.86 -7.37
CA GLY A 561 -26.08 4.32 -8.69
C GLY A 561 -25.12 5.27 -9.41
N ASN A 562 -24.05 5.73 -8.74
CA ASN A 562 -23.12 6.71 -9.31
C ASN A 562 -21.72 6.10 -9.49
N PRO A 563 -21.04 6.37 -10.61
CA PRO A 563 -19.69 5.86 -10.84
C PRO A 563 -18.68 6.52 -9.89
N GLU A 564 -17.66 5.76 -9.51
CA GLU A 564 -16.57 6.24 -8.64
C GLU A 564 -15.93 7.56 -9.15
N THR A 565 -15.87 7.73 -10.47
CA THR A 565 -15.35 8.94 -11.16
C THR A 565 -16.14 10.21 -10.85
N GLU A 566 -17.35 10.10 -10.29
CA GLU A 566 -18.17 11.22 -9.83
C GLU A 566 -18.18 11.36 -8.31
N VAL A 567 -18.27 10.24 -7.58
CA VAL A 567 -18.34 10.25 -6.11
C VAL A 567 -17.02 10.72 -5.48
N ARG A 568 -15.87 10.26 -6.00
CA ARG A 568 -14.54 10.66 -5.47
C ARG A 568 -14.29 12.15 -5.62
N PRO A 569 -14.52 12.80 -6.79
CA PRO A 569 -14.41 14.25 -6.88
C PRO A 569 -15.38 15.00 -5.96
N ALA A 570 -16.61 14.49 -5.75
CA ALA A 570 -17.54 15.13 -4.82
C ALA A 570 -17.03 15.12 -3.37
N LEU A 571 -16.43 14.02 -2.91
CA LEU A 571 -15.75 13.95 -1.62
C LEU A 571 -14.53 14.89 -1.54
N ASP A 572 -13.77 15.04 -2.64
CA ASP A 572 -12.65 15.97 -2.70
C ASP A 572 -13.10 17.43 -2.58
N VAL A 573 -14.22 17.79 -3.22
CA VAL A 573 -14.84 19.12 -3.10
C VAL A 573 -15.31 19.35 -1.66
N LEU A 574 -15.92 18.36 -1.02
CA LEU A 574 -16.37 18.45 0.37
C LEU A 574 -15.19 18.71 1.33
N ALA A 575 -14.10 17.97 1.18
CA ALA A 575 -12.88 18.20 1.96
C ALA A 575 -12.18 19.53 1.59
N THR A 576 -12.25 19.95 0.34
CA THR A 576 -11.70 21.24 -0.11
C THR A 576 -12.49 22.43 0.44
N ALA A 577 -13.81 22.30 0.63
CA ALA A 577 -14.62 23.36 1.21
C ALA A 577 -14.17 23.72 2.63
N LEU A 578 -13.71 22.74 3.41
CA LEU A 578 -13.09 22.97 4.72
C LEU A 578 -11.79 23.78 4.64
N ARG A 579 -11.02 23.64 3.54
CA ARG A 579 -9.81 24.43 3.33
C ARG A 579 -10.13 25.91 3.14
N GLY A 580 -11.18 26.23 2.38
CA GLY A 580 -11.46 27.60 1.90
C GLY A 580 -12.41 28.42 2.77
N CYS A 581 -12.78 27.96 3.97
CA CYS A 581 -13.95 28.52 4.64
C CYS A 581 -13.69 29.66 5.64
N GLY A 582 -12.44 29.91 6.08
CA GLY A 582 -12.12 30.92 7.10
C GLY A 582 -13.15 30.94 8.23
N CYS A 583 -13.50 29.75 8.74
CA CYS A 583 -14.80 29.42 9.35
C CYS A 583 -15.05 30.06 10.74
N SER A 584 -14.35 31.13 11.08
CA SER A 584 -14.41 31.79 12.38
C SER A 584 -15.64 32.66 12.64
#